data_AF-A0A1T8KT56-F1
#
_entry.id   AF-A0A1T8KT56-F1
#
_cell.length_a   1.000
_cell.length_b   1.000
_cell.length_c   1.000
_cell.angle_alpha   90.00
_cell.angle_beta   90.00
_cell.angle_gamma   90.00
#
_symmetry.space_group_name_H-M   'P 1'
#
loop_
_entity.id
_entity.type
_entity.pdbx_description
1 polymer ?
#
loop_
_entity_poly.entity_id
_entity_poly.type
_entity_poly.pdbx_seq_one_letter_code
_entity_poly.pdbx_strand_id
1 'polypeptide(L)'
;MTEQIARAYEISADWQLNHQHREVFINGDQSPADEAEQWVEDLISGMVAAMADAGVEVTRGPVRMRRGKIFVKLDGNDFMARDINDEPDRAPASLARILSRLAAIAEKRGCVERWYYWYTGDPVGMAYFVTPKELITPGGVDVRDLGTGDQWYEAVPD
;
A
#
# COMPACT_ATOMS: atom_id res chain seq x y z
N MET A 1 26.26 -17.52 11.13
CA MET A 1 24.93 -17.50 10.46
C MET A 1 23.95 -16.61 11.22
N THR A 2 23.88 -16.68 12.55
CA THR A 2 23.00 -15.85 13.41
C THR A 2 23.31 -14.34 13.38
N GLU A 3 24.57 -13.92 13.35
CA GLU A 3 24.94 -12.49 13.33
C GLU A 3 24.58 -11.78 12.02
N GLN A 4 24.72 -12.46 10.87
CA GLN A 4 24.32 -11.90 9.58
C GLN A 4 22.80 -11.72 9.47
N ILE A 5 22.03 -12.67 10.01
CA ILE A 5 20.56 -12.57 10.06
C ILE A 5 20.14 -11.44 11.00
N ALA A 6 20.71 -11.36 12.21
CA ALA A 6 20.42 -10.27 13.14
C ALA A 6 20.71 -8.89 12.51
N ARG A 7 21.83 -8.79 11.78
CA ARG A 7 22.19 -7.55 11.07
C ARG A 7 21.21 -7.20 9.94
N ALA A 8 20.71 -8.19 9.20
CA ALA A 8 19.69 -7.97 8.18
C ALA A 8 18.38 -7.44 8.79
N TYR A 9 17.95 -7.98 9.93
CA TYR A 9 16.78 -7.46 10.66
C TYR A 9 16.98 -6.04 11.17
N GLU A 10 18.14 -5.70 11.74
CA GLU A 10 18.45 -4.32 12.17
C GLU A 10 18.37 -3.33 11.02
N ILE A 11 19.00 -3.66 9.88
CA ILE A 11 18.99 -2.79 8.70
C ILE A 11 17.56 -2.60 8.16
N SER A 12 16.77 -3.69 8.11
CA SER A 12 15.38 -3.62 7.69
C SER A 12 14.54 -2.76 8.65
N ALA A 13 14.71 -2.92 9.95
CA ALA A 13 13.99 -2.15 10.96
C ALA A 13 14.35 -0.66 10.91
N ASP A 14 15.64 -0.33 10.83
CA ASP A 14 16.10 1.05 10.67
C ASP A 14 15.53 1.68 9.40
N TRP A 15 15.49 0.94 8.29
CA TRP A 15 14.88 1.43 7.05
C TRP A 15 13.38 1.70 7.22
N GLN A 16 12.63 0.78 7.81
CA GLN A 16 11.18 0.94 8.03
C GLN A 16 10.89 2.15 8.93
N LEU A 17 11.64 2.32 10.01
CA LEU A 17 11.51 3.48 10.91
C LEU A 17 11.76 4.80 10.18
N ASN A 18 12.75 4.84 9.27
CA ASN A 18 13.04 6.04 8.49
C ASN A 18 11.97 6.34 7.43
N HIS A 19 11.16 5.35 7.02
CA HIS A 19 10.12 5.49 5.99
C HIS A 19 8.70 5.36 6.56
N GLN A 20 8.53 5.46 7.88
CA GLN A 20 7.24 5.28 8.56
C GLN A 20 6.15 6.24 8.03
N HIS A 21 6.53 7.43 7.58
CA HIS A 21 5.62 8.43 7.01
C HIS A 21 5.17 8.10 5.57
N ARG A 22 5.81 7.11 4.92
CA ARG A 22 5.45 6.58 3.60
C ARG A 22 4.79 5.21 3.65
N GLU A 23 4.61 4.66 4.86
CA GLU A 23 4.09 3.32 5.07
C GLU A 23 2.57 3.30 5.18
N VAL A 24 1.97 2.23 4.68
CA VAL A 24 0.54 1.98 4.80
C VAL A 24 0.32 0.53 5.17
N PHE A 25 -0.38 0.35 6.29
CA PHE A 25 -0.81 -0.96 6.74
C PHE A 25 -1.87 -1.54 5.82
N ILE A 26 -1.66 -2.78 5.41
CA ILE A 26 -2.58 -3.55 4.57
C ILE A 26 -3.15 -4.68 5.42
N ASN A 27 -4.47 -4.85 5.38
CA ASN A 27 -5.13 -6.04 5.93
C ASN A 27 -6.35 -6.38 5.08
N GLY A 28 -6.15 -7.16 4.01
CA GLY A 28 -7.24 -7.57 3.14
C GLY A 28 -8.08 -8.72 3.70
N ASP A 29 -7.52 -9.62 4.51
CA ASP A 29 -8.20 -10.87 4.92
C ASP A 29 -9.10 -10.72 6.14
N GLN A 30 -8.90 -9.67 6.94
CA GLN A 30 -9.80 -9.31 8.04
C GLN A 30 -10.45 -7.97 7.71
N SER A 31 -11.22 -7.97 6.64
CA SER A 31 -11.97 -6.80 6.21
C SER A 31 -13.44 -7.20 6.11
N PRO A 32 -14.17 -7.35 7.23
CA PRO A 32 -15.55 -7.80 7.18
C PRO A 32 -16.46 -6.74 6.53
N ALA A 33 -17.61 -7.19 6.03
CA ALA A 33 -18.54 -6.35 5.27
C ALA A 33 -19.07 -5.13 6.06
N ASP A 34 -19.23 -5.27 7.38
CA ASP A 34 -19.71 -4.24 8.29
C ASP A 34 -18.65 -3.17 8.62
N GLU A 35 -17.38 -3.48 8.45
CA GLU A 35 -16.25 -2.53 8.60
C GLU A 35 -15.71 -2.04 7.25
N ALA A 36 -16.34 -2.44 6.14
CA ALA A 36 -15.79 -2.25 4.80
C ALA A 36 -15.56 -0.78 4.42
N GLU A 37 -16.43 0.15 4.84
CA GLU A 37 -16.26 1.58 4.61
C GLU A 37 -15.04 2.14 5.36
N GLN A 38 -14.86 1.73 6.62
CA GLN A 38 -13.73 2.14 7.44
C GLN A 38 -12.42 1.59 6.88
N TRP A 39 -12.42 0.33 6.43
CA TRP A 39 -11.26 -0.28 5.78
C TRP A 39 -10.81 0.49 4.53
N VAL A 40 -11.76 0.88 3.66
CA VAL A 40 -11.46 1.70 2.48
C VAL A 40 -10.98 3.09 2.88
N GLU A 41 -11.62 3.69 3.89
CA GLU A 41 -11.26 5.00 4.42
C GLU A 41 -9.80 5.03 4.88
N ASP A 42 -9.42 4.09 5.74
CA ASP A 42 -8.08 4.03 6.34
C ASP A 42 -7.01 3.74 5.29
N LEU A 43 -7.24 2.73 4.44
CA LEU A 43 -6.29 2.35 3.40
C LEU A 43 -6.04 3.51 2.43
N ILE A 44 -7.09 4.10 1.87
CA ILE A 44 -6.93 5.18 0.89
C ILE A 44 -6.40 6.46 1.54
N SER A 45 -6.80 6.77 2.77
CA SER A 45 -6.28 7.95 3.47
C SER A 45 -4.78 7.80 3.77
N GLY A 46 -4.34 6.64 4.23
CA GLY A 46 -2.92 6.34 4.42
C GLY A 46 -2.13 6.44 3.11
N MET A 47 -2.65 5.86 2.03
CA MET A 47 -1.97 5.93 0.74
C MET A 47 -1.89 7.34 0.16
N VAL A 48 -2.96 8.13 0.26
CA VAL A 48 -2.95 9.53 -0.15
C VAL A 48 -1.97 10.34 0.71
N ALA A 49 -1.89 10.08 2.01
CA ALA A 49 -0.94 10.75 2.91
C ALA A 49 0.52 10.42 2.54
N ALA A 50 0.84 9.15 2.29
CA ALA A 50 2.17 8.72 1.86
C ALA A 50 2.58 9.35 0.50
N MET A 51 1.63 9.44 -0.44
CA MET A 51 1.84 10.17 -1.69
C MET A 51 2.03 11.67 -1.47
N ALA A 52 1.25 12.29 -0.58
CA ALA A 52 1.38 13.71 -0.28
C ALA A 52 2.74 14.05 0.35
N ASP A 53 3.25 13.19 1.23
CA ASP A 53 4.61 13.33 1.76
C ASP A 53 5.68 13.29 0.64
N ALA A 54 5.43 12.51 -0.42
CA ALA A 54 6.22 12.50 -1.66
C ALA A 54 6.11 13.75 -2.53
N GLY A 55 5.32 14.75 -2.11
CA GLY A 55 4.98 15.89 -2.95
C GLY A 55 3.93 15.55 -4.03
N VAL A 56 3.20 14.44 -3.90
CA VAL A 56 2.17 14.00 -4.85
C VAL A 56 0.78 14.16 -4.22
N GLU A 57 0.17 15.33 -4.41
CA GLU A 57 -1.13 15.64 -3.82
C GLU A 57 -2.31 14.99 -4.57
N VAL A 58 -2.92 13.95 -4.01
CA VAL A 58 -4.13 13.32 -4.58
C VAL A 58 -5.38 13.84 -3.87
N THR A 59 -6.32 14.41 -4.63
CA THR A 59 -7.57 14.90 -4.02
C THR A 59 -8.52 13.74 -3.76
N ARG A 60 -8.93 13.56 -2.50
CA ARG A 60 -9.86 12.51 -2.08
C ARG A 60 -11.22 13.08 -1.70
N GLY A 61 -12.29 12.50 -2.23
CA GLY A 61 -13.66 12.76 -1.80
C GLY A 61 -14.12 11.79 -0.69
N PRO A 62 -15.35 11.94 -0.17
CA PRO A 62 -15.88 11.03 0.83
C PRO A 62 -16.10 9.61 0.28
N VAL A 63 -15.87 8.62 1.14
CA VAL A 63 -16.26 7.22 0.92
C VAL A 63 -17.78 7.10 0.94
N ARG A 64 -18.33 6.30 0.02
CA ARG A 64 -19.77 6.10 -0.15
C ARG A 64 -20.08 4.66 -0.50
N MET A 65 -21.00 4.05 0.23
CA MET A 65 -21.58 2.76 -0.13
C MET A 65 -22.81 2.90 -1.04
N ARG A 66 -22.88 2.05 -2.08
CA ARG A 66 -24.05 1.90 -2.95
C ARG A 66 -24.17 0.47 -3.45
N ARG A 67 -25.29 -0.20 -3.13
CA ARG A 67 -25.61 -1.57 -3.60
C ARG A 67 -24.49 -2.58 -3.30
N GLY A 68 -23.98 -2.58 -2.06
CA GLY A 68 -22.90 -3.48 -1.63
C GLY A 68 -21.54 -3.19 -2.28
N LYS A 69 -21.34 -1.99 -2.83
CA LYS A 69 -20.05 -1.55 -3.37
C LYS A 69 -19.67 -0.22 -2.75
N ILE A 70 -18.38 -0.03 -2.51
CA ILE A 70 -17.82 1.17 -1.91
C ILE A 70 -17.08 1.96 -2.97
N PHE A 71 -17.37 3.26 -3.03
CA PHE A 71 -16.79 4.19 -3.98
C PHE A 71 -16.11 5.35 -3.24
N VAL A 72 -15.04 5.85 -3.84
CA VAL A 72 -14.36 7.09 -3.43
C VAL A 72 -14.09 7.92 -4.68
N LYS A 73 -14.01 9.25 -4.55
CA LYS A 73 -13.50 10.08 -5.64
C LYS A 73 -12.00 10.32 -5.45
N LEU A 74 -11.21 10.03 -6.48
CA LEU A 74 -9.78 10.32 -6.54
C LEU A 74 -9.51 11.24 -7.73
N ASP A 75 -8.94 12.42 -7.47
CA ASP A 75 -8.75 13.49 -8.45
C ASP A 75 -10.02 13.80 -9.25
N GLY A 76 -11.16 13.88 -8.55
CA GLY A 76 -12.47 14.14 -9.12
C GLY A 76 -13.14 12.96 -9.84
N ASN A 77 -12.44 11.85 -10.06
CA ASN A 77 -12.95 10.67 -10.74
C ASN A 77 -13.54 9.67 -9.76
N ASP A 78 -14.73 9.16 -10.05
CA ASP A 78 -15.37 8.11 -9.24
C ASP A 78 -14.61 6.79 -9.43
N PHE A 79 -14.28 6.13 -8.32
CA PHE A 79 -13.51 4.89 -8.30
C PHE A 79 -14.19 3.89 -7.35
N MET A 80 -14.46 2.69 -7.85
CA MET A 80 -14.97 1.59 -7.04
C MET A 80 -13.80 0.97 -6.29
N ALA A 81 -13.71 1.24 -4.98
CA ALA A 81 -12.63 0.76 -4.13
C ALA A 81 -12.87 -0.69 -3.71
N ARG A 82 -14.12 -1.03 -3.34
CA ARG A 82 -14.46 -2.35 -2.81
C ARG A 82 -15.81 -2.89 -3.29
N ASP A 83 -15.87 -4.19 -3.58
CA ASP A 83 -17.10 -4.89 -3.95
C ASP A 83 -17.49 -5.93 -2.89
N ILE A 84 -18.29 -5.53 -1.90
CA ILE A 84 -18.68 -6.38 -0.77
C ILE A 84 -19.51 -7.59 -1.25
N ASN A 85 -20.21 -7.47 -2.39
CA ASN A 85 -21.01 -8.58 -2.91
C ASN A 85 -20.14 -9.75 -3.39
N ASP A 86 -18.97 -9.44 -3.96
CA ASP A 86 -18.02 -10.43 -4.47
C ASP A 86 -16.91 -10.76 -3.44
N GLU A 87 -16.66 -9.84 -2.50
CA GLU A 87 -15.60 -9.85 -1.50
C GLU A 87 -16.15 -9.54 -0.07
N PRO A 88 -16.98 -10.44 0.50
CA PRO A 88 -17.74 -10.16 1.72
C PRO A 88 -16.84 -10.04 2.95
N ASP A 89 -15.97 -11.02 3.19
CA ASP A 89 -15.17 -11.10 4.43
C ASP A 89 -13.67 -10.85 4.21
N ARG A 90 -13.25 -10.69 2.95
CA ARG A 90 -11.87 -10.45 2.53
C ARG A 90 -11.86 -9.59 1.28
N ALA A 91 -10.84 -8.75 1.11
CA ALA A 91 -10.74 -7.75 0.06
C ALA A 91 -9.43 -7.80 -0.77
N PRO A 92 -8.85 -8.97 -1.12
CA PRO A 92 -7.58 -9.03 -1.86
C PRO A 92 -7.65 -8.42 -3.27
N ALA A 93 -8.74 -8.61 -4.01
CA ALA A 93 -8.92 -8.01 -5.33
C ALA A 93 -9.21 -6.51 -5.22
N SER A 94 -9.92 -6.10 -4.18
CA SER A 94 -10.14 -4.68 -3.86
C SER A 94 -8.85 -3.96 -3.46
N LEU A 95 -7.98 -4.60 -2.68
CA LEU A 95 -6.64 -4.10 -2.37
C LEU A 95 -5.81 -3.92 -3.65
N ALA A 96 -5.72 -4.95 -4.50
CA ALA A 96 -4.98 -4.89 -5.75
C ALA A 96 -5.48 -3.73 -6.62
N ARG A 97 -6.80 -3.57 -6.75
CA ARG A 97 -7.42 -2.47 -7.50
C ARG A 97 -7.06 -1.09 -6.95
N ILE A 98 -7.06 -0.91 -5.62
CA ILE A 98 -6.68 0.35 -4.98
C ILE A 98 -5.20 0.67 -5.26
N LEU A 99 -4.32 -0.32 -5.11
CA LEU A 99 -2.89 -0.21 -5.40
C LEU A 99 -2.64 0.15 -6.86
N SER A 100 -3.22 -0.58 -7.82
CA SER A 100 -3.14 -0.28 -9.25
C SER A 100 -3.63 1.13 -9.56
N ARG A 101 -4.74 1.56 -8.94
CA ARG A 101 -5.29 2.90 -9.18
C ARG A 101 -4.35 4.01 -8.75
N LEU A 102 -3.71 3.89 -7.59
CA LEU A 102 -2.79 4.90 -7.09
C LEU A 102 -1.43 4.83 -7.78
N ALA A 103 -0.98 3.65 -8.21
CA ALA A 103 0.16 3.49 -9.11
C ALA A 103 -0.07 4.21 -10.45
N ALA A 104 -1.27 4.09 -11.03
CA ALA A 104 -1.64 4.79 -12.26
C ALA A 104 -1.65 6.33 -12.08
N ILE A 105 -2.05 6.83 -10.90
CA ILE A 105 -1.95 8.27 -10.59
C ILE A 105 -0.49 8.72 -10.52
N ALA A 106 0.37 7.97 -9.84
CA ALA A 106 1.80 8.26 -9.75
C ALA A 106 2.46 8.24 -11.14
N GLU A 107 2.17 7.24 -11.97
CA GLU A 107 2.70 7.13 -13.33
C GLU A 107 2.25 8.30 -14.20
N LYS A 108 0.95 8.63 -14.20
CA LYS A 108 0.40 9.75 -14.97
C LYS A 108 1.03 11.09 -14.61
N ARG A 109 1.48 11.24 -13.37
CA ARG A 109 2.15 12.44 -12.85
C ARG A 109 3.66 12.44 -13.08
N GLY A 110 4.22 11.36 -13.64
CA GLY A 110 5.66 11.23 -13.89
C GLY A 110 6.48 11.09 -12.61
N CYS A 111 5.87 10.61 -11.52
CA CYS A 111 6.57 10.37 -10.26
C CYS A 111 7.67 9.33 -10.44
N VAL A 112 8.74 9.41 -9.65
CA VAL A 112 9.80 8.40 -9.62
C VAL A 112 9.45 7.30 -8.61
N GLU A 113 8.72 7.68 -7.57
CA GLU A 113 8.20 6.82 -6.52
C GLU A 113 7.24 5.78 -7.08
N ARG A 114 7.31 4.57 -6.52
CA ARG A 114 6.42 3.45 -6.83
C ARG A 114 5.91 2.86 -5.53
N TRP A 115 4.77 2.20 -5.62
CA TRP A 115 4.19 1.45 -4.52
C TRP A 115 4.87 0.07 -4.46
N TYR A 116 5.69 -0.13 -3.45
CA TYR A 116 6.29 -1.42 -3.13
C TYR A 116 5.59 -1.99 -1.91
N TYR A 117 5.13 -3.23 -2.01
CA TYR A 117 4.38 -3.84 -0.93
C TYR A 117 4.69 -5.32 -0.80
N TRP A 118 4.44 -5.84 0.39
CA TRP A 118 4.31 -7.27 0.61
C TRP A 118 2.98 -7.52 1.30
N TYR A 119 2.35 -8.62 0.93
CA TYR A 119 1.08 -9.04 1.49
C TYR A 119 0.95 -10.54 1.30
N THR A 120 1.00 -11.29 2.39
CA THR A 120 1.05 -12.77 2.38
C THR A 120 -0.33 -13.41 2.53
N GLY A 121 -1.39 -12.60 2.72
CA GLY A 121 -2.74 -13.11 2.90
C GLY A 121 -3.02 -13.71 4.29
N ASP A 122 -2.07 -13.58 5.25
CA ASP A 122 -2.18 -14.14 6.60
C ASP A 122 -1.26 -13.40 7.60
N PRO A 123 -1.72 -12.36 8.32
CA PRO A 123 -2.98 -11.62 8.15
C PRO A 123 -2.83 -10.19 7.62
N VAL A 124 -1.60 -9.67 7.48
CA VAL A 124 -1.34 -8.25 7.24
C VAL A 124 -0.19 -8.05 6.25
N GLY A 125 -0.11 -6.84 5.68
CA GLY A 125 0.84 -6.41 4.67
C GLY A 125 1.37 -5.01 4.99
N MET A 126 2.44 -4.60 4.32
CA MET A 126 2.82 -3.18 4.24
C MET A 126 2.98 -2.75 2.80
N ALA A 127 2.59 -1.51 2.51
CA ALA A 127 2.96 -0.81 1.30
C ALA A 127 3.76 0.45 1.62
N TYR A 128 4.78 0.73 0.81
CA TYR A 128 5.63 1.90 0.90
C TYR A 128 5.60 2.65 -0.45
N PHE A 129 5.42 3.97 -0.40
CA PHE A 129 5.54 4.83 -1.58
C PHE A 129 6.90 5.53 -1.60
N VAL A 130 7.86 4.90 -2.27
CA VAL A 130 9.28 5.27 -2.26
C VAL A 130 9.89 5.13 -3.64
N THR A 131 11.01 5.80 -3.88
CA THR A 131 11.80 5.61 -5.10
C THR A 131 12.54 4.27 -5.08
N PRO A 132 12.89 3.70 -6.24
CA PRO A 132 13.75 2.51 -6.31
C PRO A 132 15.09 2.70 -5.60
N LYS A 133 15.60 3.93 -5.53
CA LYS A 133 16.87 4.24 -4.86
C LYS A 133 16.75 4.18 -3.34
N GLU A 134 15.61 4.58 -2.79
CA GLU A 134 15.36 4.54 -1.35
C GLU A 134 15.27 3.11 -0.81
N LEU A 135 14.91 2.12 -1.65
CA LEU A 135 14.97 0.70 -1.29
C LEU A 135 16.42 0.21 -1.05
N ILE A 136 17.42 0.95 -1.51
CA ILE A 136 18.82 0.62 -1.31
C ILE A 136 19.32 1.33 -0.05
N THR A 137 19.67 0.54 0.95
CA THR A 137 20.23 1.02 2.21
C THR A 137 21.57 1.74 1.98
N PRO A 138 22.06 2.56 2.93
CA PRO A 138 23.39 3.18 2.82
C PRO A 138 24.54 2.18 2.62
N GLY A 139 24.35 0.92 3.03
CA GLY A 139 25.29 -0.17 2.82
C GLY A 139 25.23 -0.81 1.42
N GLY A 140 24.39 -0.31 0.52
CA GLY A 140 24.23 -0.85 -0.84
C GLY A 140 23.37 -2.12 -0.91
N VAL A 141 22.66 -2.46 0.17
CA VAL A 141 21.78 -3.64 0.22
C VAL A 141 20.35 -3.23 -0.06
N ASP A 142 19.67 -3.96 -0.94
CA ASP A 142 18.25 -3.80 -1.21
C ASP A 142 17.43 -4.39 -0.05
N VAL A 143 16.53 -3.60 0.54
CA VAL A 143 15.71 -4.05 1.66
C VAL A 143 14.79 -5.21 1.31
N ARG A 144 14.44 -5.37 0.04
CA ARG A 144 13.60 -6.47 -0.45
C ARG A 144 14.33 -7.80 -0.41
N ASP A 145 15.66 -7.76 -0.48
CA ASP A 145 16.53 -8.94 -0.45
C ASP A 145 16.93 -9.34 0.98
N LEU A 146 16.63 -8.52 1.99
CA LEU A 146 16.99 -8.77 3.40
C LEU A 146 16.21 -9.93 4.03
N GLY A 147 15.25 -10.52 3.31
CA GLY A 147 14.71 -11.84 3.64
C GLY A 147 13.98 -11.89 4.99
N THR A 148 13.17 -10.88 5.30
CA THR A 148 12.30 -10.88 6.49
C THR A 148 11.16 -11.91 6.43
N GLY A 149 11.07 -12.70 5.35
CA GLY A 149 10.04 -13.73 5.14
C GLY A 149 9.01 -13.35 4.08
N ASP A 150 9.02 -12.10 3.62
CA ASP A 150 7.96 -11.55 2.78
C ASP A 150 8.45 -11.29 1.34
N GLN A 151 7.70 -11.80 0.37
CA GLN A 151 7.93 -11.49 -1.04
C GLN A 151 7.40 -10.07 -1.33
N TRP A 152 8.27 -9.24 -1.89
CA TRP A 152 7.92 -7.87 -2.30
C TRP A 152 7.39 -7.85 -3.73
N TYR A 153 6.45 -6.94 -3.96
CA TYR A 153 5.80 -6.66 -5.23
C TYR A 153 5.80 -5.16 -5.49
N GLU A 154 5.83 -4.79 -6.76
CA GLU A 154 5.53 -3.43 -7.21
C GLU A 154 4.08 -3.39 -7.71
N ALA A 155 3.29 -2.40 -7.27
CA ALA A 155 1.96 -2.21 -7.82
C ALA A 155 2.07 -1.64 -9.23
N VAL A 156 1.44 -2.32 -10.18
CA VAL A 156 1.44 -1.94 -11.60
C VAL A 156 0.14 -1.20 -11.91
N PRO A 157 0.18 -0.09 -12.69
CA PRO A 157 -1.02 0.53 -13.22
C PRO A 157 -1.89 -0.46 -14.02
N ASP A 158 -3.21 -0.35 -13.88
CA ASP A 158 -4.19 -1.07 -14.72
C ASP A 158 -4.35 -0.41 -16.10
#